data_AF-A0A2D7JAW5-F1
#
_entry.id   AF-A0A2D7JAW5-F1
#
_cell.length_a   1.000
_cell.length_b   1.000
_cell.length_c   1.000
_cell.angle_alpha   90.00
_cell.angle_beta   90.00
_cell.angle_gamma   90.00
#
_symmetry.space_group_name_H-M   'P 1'
#
loop_
_entity.id
_entity.type
_entity.pdbx_description
1 polymer ?
#
loop_
_entity_poly.entity_id
_entity_poly.type
_entity_poly.pdbx_seq_one_letter_code
_entity_poly.pdbx_strand_id
1 'polypeptide(L)'
;MEQNGPSYYRRGSIEPWDFIRDQGLNYHLGNALKYICRAGHKDSKEEDLKKAIHYLENELNHHVLIEQPSYRVPPCIPYTERFEFTYDAEEFDR
;
A
#
# COMPACT_ATOMS: atom_id res chain seq x y z
N MET A 1 -7.01 2.95 29.11
CA MET A 1 -6.82 3.60 27.80
C MET A 1 -7.54 2.73 26.79
N GLU A 2 -8.61 3.26 26.22
CA GLU A 2 -9.51 2.54 25.34
C GLU A 2 -8.79 2.18 24.04
N GLN A 3 -8.80 0.89 23.68
CA GLN A 3 -7.96 0.33 22.64
C GLN A 3 -8.77 0.24 21.34
N ASN A 4 -8.66 1.26 20.50
CA ASN A 4 -9.42 1.37 19.26
C ASN A 4 -8.54 0.92 18.09
N GLY A 5 -8.64 -0.36 17.69
CA GLY A 5 -7.98 -0.84 16.49
C GLY A 5 -7.96 -2.37 16.34
N PRO A 6 -7.89 -2.91 15.11
CA PRO A 6 -7.84 -4.36 14.90
C PRO A 6 -6.57 -4.99 15.48
N SER A 7 -6.72 -6.15 16.12
CA SER A 7 -5.62 -6.86 16.82
C SER A 7 -4.46 -7.27 15.91
N TYR A 8 -4.72 -7.51 14.63
CA TYR A 8 -3.74 -7.99 13.66
C TYR A 8 -2.66 -6.96 13.27
N TYR A 9 -2.76 -5.71 13.73
CA TYR A 9 -1.75 -4.68 13.53
C TYR A 9 -0.78 -4.49 14.72
N ARG A 10 -0.98 -5.16 15.85
CA ARG A 10 -0.40 -4.77 17.16
C ARG A 10 0.73 -5.68 17.66
N ARG A 11 1.61 -6.15 16.76
CA ARG A 11 2.74 -7.01 17.13
C ARG A 11 4.04 -6.27 17.42
N GLY A 12 4.19 -5.07 16.88
CA GLY A 12 5.35 -4.22 17.13
C GLY A 12 5.17 -3.37 18.39
N SER A 13 6.26 -2.74 18.83
CA SER A 13 6.23 -1.72 19.89
C SER A 13 5.54 -0.42 19.46
N ILE A 14 5.32 -0.25 18.15
CA ILE A 14 4.69 0.93 17.54
C ILE A 14 3.52 0.43 16.69
N GLU A 15 2.36 1.07 16.81
CA GLU A 15 1.22 0.75 15.95
C GLU A 15 1.46 1.29 14.52
N PRO A 16 1.10 0.56 13.46
CA PRO A 16 1.35 0.99 12.07
C PRO A 16 0.80 2.39 11.77
N TRP A 17 -0.35 2.76 12.34
CA TRP A 17 -0.94 4.09 12.20
C TRP A 17 -0.07 5.20 12.81
N ASP A 18 0.53 4.95 13.98
CA ASP A 18 1.43 5.91 14.62
C ASP A 18 2.70 6.08 13.79
N PHE A 19 3.27 4.97 13.29
CA PHE A 19 4.44 5.01 12.42
C PHE A 19 4.17 5.77 11.09
N ILE A 20 3.00 5.54 10.47
CA ILE A 20 2.58 6.26 9.25
C ILE A 20 2.55 7.77 9.48
N ARG A 21 2.00 8.20 10.63
CA ARG A 21 1.91 9.62 10.98
C ARG A 21 3.27 10.22 11.31
N ASP A 22 4.08 9.50 12.08
CA ASP A 22 5.43 9.93 12.49
C ASP A 22 6.35 10.13 11.28
N GLN A 23 6.29 9.19 10.32
CA GLN A 23 7.09 9.24 9.10
C GLN A 23 6.47 10.09 7.98
N GLY A 24 5.27 10.64 8.20
CA GLY A 24 4.57 11.47 7.21
C GLY A 24 4.25 10.74 5.90
N LEU A 25 3.97 9.44 5.95
CA LEU A 25 3.73 8.64 4.75
C LEU A 25 2.42 9.07 4.08
N ASN A 26 2.46 9.19 2.75
CA ASN A 26 1.27 9.49 1.96
C ASN A 26 0.32 8.29 1.85
N TYR A 27 -0.80 8.49 1.14
CA TYR A 27 -1.85 7.48 1.01
C TYR A 27 -1.34 6.13 0.47
N HIS A 28 -0.50 6.13 -0.56
CA HIS A 28 -0.01 4.88 -1.14
C HIS A 28 1.01 4.19 -0.23
N LEU A 29 1.99 4.93 0.29
CA LEU A 29 3.01 4.40 1.19
C LEU A 29 2.40 3.87 2.51
N GLY A 30 1.42 4.59 3.07
CA GLY A 30 0.72 4.15 4.27
C GLY A 30 -0.07 2.85 4.06
N ASN A 31 -0.75 2.71 2.92
CA ASN A 31 -1.46 1.47 2.59
C ASN A 31 -0.49 0.31 2.33
N ALA A 32 0.62 0.55 1.64
CA ALA A 32 1.65 -0.47 1.44
C ALA A 32 2.17 -1.00 2.78
N LEU A 33 2.52 -0.10 3.71
CA LEU A 33 2.96 -0.48 5.06
C LEU A 33 1.90 -1.28 5.82
N LYS A 34 0.64 -0.84 5.78
CA LYS A 34 -0.49 -1.52 6.41
C LYS A 34 -0.56 -2.99 5.97
N TYR A 35 -0.50 -3.24 4.66
CA TYR A 35 -0.56 -4.61 4.13
C TYR A 35 0.70 -5.43 4.44
N ILE A 36 1.88 -4.81 4.45
CA ILE A 36 3.12 -5.48 4.90
C ILE A 36 3.00 -5.95 6.35
N CYS A 37 2.50 -5.09 7.25
CA CYS A 37 2.29 -5.43 8.65
C CYS A 37 1.21 -6.51 8.84
N ARG A 38 0.22 -6.56 7.94
CA ARG A 38 -0.90 -7.52 7.98
C ARG A 38 -0.55 -8.89 7.40
N ALA A 39 0.40 -8.96 6.47
CA ALA A 39 0.70 -10.16 5.68
C ALA A 39 0.97 -11.40 6.55
N GLY A 40 0.07 -12.38 6.47
CA GLY A 40 0.14 -13.63 7.24
C GLY A 40 -0.47 -13.57 8.64
N HIS A 41 -1.23 -12.51 8.96
CA HIS A 41 -1.81 -12.29 10.29
C HIS A 41 -3.31 -12.06 10.31
N LYS A 42 -3.94 -12.01 9.13
CA LYS A 42 -5.40 -11.97 8.99
C LYS A 42 -5.84 -13.05 8.01
N ASP A 43 -5.47 -12.89 6.74
CA ASP A 43 -5.87 -13.76 5.64
C ASP A 43 -4.62 -14.33 4.93
N SER A 44 -4.66 -14.44 3.60
CA SER A 44 -3.53 -14.89 2.79
C SER A 44 -2.38 -13.88 2.79
N LYS A 45 -1.19 -14.37 3.20
CA LYS A 45 0.06 -13.60 3.11
C LYS A 45 0.32 -13.13 1.67
N GLU A 46 0.02 -13.97 0.68
CA GLU A 46 0.25 -13.64 -0.72
C GLU A 46 -0.62 -12.48 -1.19
N GLU A 47 -1.90 -12.45 -0.81
CA GLU A 47 -2.82 -11.37 -1.17
C GLU A 47 -2.42 -10.04 -0.56
N ASP A 48 -2.00 -10.04 0.71
CA ASP A 48 -1.51 -8.84 1.37
C ASP A 48 -0.24 -8.30 0.70
N LEU A 49 0.69 -9.19 0.32
CA LEU A 49 1.90 -8.78 -0.40
C LEU A 49 1.58 -8.23 -1.79
N LYS A 50 0.63 -8.83 -2.52
CA LYS A 50 0.16 -8.30 -3.82
C LYS A 50 -0.45 -6.90 -3.66
N LYS A 51 -1.26 -6.68 -2.62
CA LYS A 51 -1.81 -5.35 -2.31
C LYS A 51 -0.70 -4.34 -2.00
N ALA A 52 0.29 -4.72 -1.20
CA ALA A 52 1.42 -3.84 -0.91
C ALA A 52 2.18 -3.43 -2.18
N ILE A 53 2.46 -4.39 -3.06
CA ILE A 53 3.11 -4.13 -4.36
C ILE A 53 2.28 -3.15 -5.19
N HIS A 54 0.96 -3.38 -5.31
CA HIS A 54 0.07 -2.48 -6.06
C HIS A 54 0.16 -1.02 -5.59
N TYR A 55 0.17 -0.79 -4.28
CA TYR A 55 0.29 0.57 -3.74
C TYR A 55 1.69 1.18 -4.00
N LEU A 56 2.76 0.39 -3.93
CA LEU A 56 4.11 0.87 -4.27
C LEU A 56 4.26 1.20 -5.76
N GLU A 57 3.64 0.42 -6.64
CA GLU A 57 3.61 0.71 -8.09
C GLU A 57 2.85 2.01 -8.38
N ASN A 58 1.71 2.23 -7.73
CA ASN A 58 0.95 3.48 -7.85
C ASN A 58 1.77 4.68 -7.38
N GLU A 59 2.48 4.55 -6.26
CA GLU A 59 3.36 5.59 -5.74
C GLU A 59 4.49 5.92 -6.73
N LEU A 60 5.14 4.88 -7.28
CA LEU A 60 6.19 5.06 -8.28
C LEU A 60 5.66 5.76 -9.53
N ASN A 61 4.50 5.35 -10.03
CA ASN A 61 3.86 6.01 -11.17
C ASN A 61 3.53 7.48 -10.86
N HIS A 62 3.01 7.78 -9.66
CA HIS A 62 2.72 9.16 -9.24
C HIS A 62 4.00 10.02 -9.21
N HIS A 63 5.07 9.50 -8.62
CA HIS A 63 6.37 10.17 -8.58
C HIS A 63 6.94 10.41 -9.99
N VAL A 64 6.91 9.41 -10.86
CA VAL A 64 7.41 9.53 -12.25
C VAL A 64 6.62 10.57 -13.05
N LEU A 65 5.31 10.70 -12.80
CA LEU A 65 4.47 11.71 -13.44
C LEU A 65 4.76 13.13 -12.93
N ILE A 66 5.08 13.29 -11.64
CA ILE A 66 5.44 14.60 -11.06
C ILE A 66 6.83 15.05 -11.54
N GLU A 67 7.79 14.13 -11.65
CA GLU A 67 9.15 14.45 -12.06
C GLU A 67 9.32 14.67 -13.57
N GLN A 68 8.31 14.36 -14.38
CA GLN A 68 8.32 14.68 -15.81
C GLN A 68 7.42 15.89 -16.13
N PRO A 69 7.91 17.13 -16.01
CA PRO A 69 7.22 18.27 -16.57
C PRO A 69 7.29 18.19 -18.10
N SER A 70 6.17 17.74 -18.68
CA SER A 70 5.78 17.92 -20.08
C SER A 70 6.50 17.08 -21.17
N TYR A 71 5.68 16.28 -21.87
CA TYR A 71 5.87 15.74 -23.24
C TYR A 71 6.96 14.68 -23.50
N ARG A 72 6.56 13.40 -23.50
CA ARG A 72 6.29 12.56 -24.70
C ARG A 72 6.53 11.08 -24.39
N VAL A 73 5.42 10.34 -24.32
CA VAL A 73 5.30 8.87 -24.34
C VAL A 73 5.97 8.16 -23.15
N PRO A 74 5.21 7.44 -22.30
CA PRO A 74 5.81 6.68 -21.21
C PRO A 74 6.69 5.56 -21.79
N PRO A 75 7.88 5.28 -21.22
CA PRO A 75 8.55 4.02 -21.50
C PRO A 75 7.60 2.93 -21.02
N CYS A 76 7.08 2.16 -21.96
CA CYS A 76 6.40 0.91 -21.67
C CYS A 76 7.39 0.04 -20.89
N ILE A 77 7.29 0.06 -19.56
CA ILE A 77 7.93 -0.95 -18.73
C ILE A 77 7.26 -2.26 -19.19
N PRO A 78 8.02 -3.24 -19.71
CA PRO A 78 7.45 -4.45 -20.29
C PRO A 78 6.80 -5.23 -19.17
N TYR A 79 5.51 -5.02 -19.11
CA TYR A 79 4.58 -5.61 -18.20
C TYR A 79 4.32 -7.04 -18.67
N THR A 80 5.23 -7.94 -18.35
CA THR A 80 4.94 -9.35 -18.49
C THR A 80 4.08 -9.74 -17.31
N GLU A 81 2.78 -9.75 -17.61
CA GLU A 81 1.68 -10.39 -16.90
C GLU A 81 0.85 -9.49 -16.00
N ARG A 82 -0.26 -9.05 -16.61
CA ARG A 82 -1.39 -8.39 -15.96
C ARG A 82 -2.01 -9.32 -14.93
N PHE A 83 -1.57 -9.21 -13.68
CA PHE A 83 -2.46 -9.50 -12.56
C PHE A 83 -3.54 -8.40 -12.53
N GLU A 84 -4.51 -8.48 -13.45
CA GLU A 84 -5.77 -7.77 -13.28
C GLU A 84 -6.50 -8.44 -12.12
N PHE A 85 -6.33 -7.88 -10.93
CA PHE A 85 -7.26 -8.13 -9.85
C PHE A 85 -7.85 -6.78 -9.46
N THR A 86 -9.06 -6.52 -9.94
CA THR A 86 -9.86 -5.38 -9.52
C THR A 86 -10.32 -5.65 -8.08
N TYR A 87 -9.49 -5.29 -7.11
CA TYR A 87 -9.93 -5.21 -5.73
C TYR A 87 -10.55 -3.83 -5.52
N ASP A 88 -11.87 -3.80 -5.33
CA ASP A 88 -12.58 -2.62 -4.88
C ASP A 88 -11.99 -2.16 -3.55
N ALA A 89 -11.29 -1.03 -3.58
CA ALA A 89 -10.66 -0.43 -2.40
C ALA A 89 -11.68 0.16 -1.41
N GLU A 90 -12.97 0.24 -1.80
CA GLU A 90 -14.02 0.91 -1.03
C GLU A 90 -14.63 0.07 0.10
N GLU A 91 -14.34 -1.23 0.19
CA GLU A 91 -14.95 -2.07 1.23
C GLU A 91 -14.24 -2.00 2.59
N PHE A 92 -13.07 -1.33 2.68
CA PHE A 92 -12.14 -1.57 3.79
C PHE A 92 -12.05 -0.49 4.88
N ASP A 93 -12.80 0.60 4.77
CA ASP A 93 -12.87 1.69 5.77
C ASP A 93 -14.10 1.59 6.72
N ARG A 94 -14.75 0.42 6.79
CA ARG A 94 -15.82 0.12 7.78
C ARG A 94 -15.33 -0.72 8.94
#